data_AF-A0A833JAB2-F1
#
_entry.id   AF-A0A833JAB2-F1
#
_cell.length_a   1.000
_cell.length_b   1.000
_cell.length_c   1.000
_cell.angle_alpha   90.00
_cell.angle_beta   90.00
_cell.angle_gamma   90.00
#
_symmetry.space_group_name_H-M   'P 1'
#
loop_
_entity.id
_entity.type
_entity.pdbx_description
1 polymer ?
#
loop_
_entity_poly.entity_id
_entity_poly.type
_entity_poly.pdbx_seq_one_letter_code
_entity_poly.pdbx_strand_id
1 'polypeptide(L)'
;MSKKIEFENHFSARVLEIFFPEGYHVHSNEDILNLKNLWIANLKSWHSPYTCLIDFRDFDIKPELIPAFENTLKFFKNFFMRKIIGFYEDELKKPHVKIEMIFGYENAIKQTGLARGRGIQKVKGDLRSSIQIDNDFNAHVMEITFAEHVDFSNNADIQILKSKLQNILMMWHTPYSIMFNCVNCTFSPETHSEFVKVERFLKGFFCKAIIGYAPKEAKETYPFITFRSRHLAAASLENSGIDSGEIANCSTRKIGT
;
A
#
# COMPACT_ATOMS: atom_id res chain seq x y z
N MET A 1 -3.00 9.51 23.23
CA MET A 1 -3.25 9.61 21.78
C MET A 1 -2.35 8.61 21.10
N SER A 2 -2.89 7.72 20.27
CA SER A 2 -2.09 6.70 19.56
C SER A 2 -1.22 7.39 18.52
N LYS A 3 0.11 7.21 18.58
CA LYS A 3 1.04 7.74 17.58
C LYS A 3 0.73 7.07 16.23
N LYS A 4 0.12 7.81 15.30
CA LYS A 4 -0.24 7.27 13.99
C LYS A 4 1.03 7.12 13.14
N ILE A 5 1.30 5.90 12.70
CA ILE A 5 2.38 5.57 11.75
C ILE A 5 1.71 5.15 10.45
N GLU A 6 2.14 5.72 9.33
CA GLU A 6 1.64 5.36 8.00
C GLU A 6 2.72 4.68 7.19
N PHE A 7 2.39 3.51 6.63
CA PHE A 7 3.26 2.76 5.75
C PHE A 7 2.73 2.84 4.32
N GLU A 8 3.55 3.26 3.36
CA GLU A 8 3.24 3.17 1.93
C GLU A 8 4.19 2.18 1.26
N ASN A 9 3.62 1.13 0.68
CA ASN A 9 4.37 0.05 0.04
C ASN A 9 4.42 0.25 -1.48
N HIS A 10 5.63 0.41 -2.02
CA HIS A 10 5.91 0.47 -3.45
C HIS A 10 6.65 -0.79 -3.90
N PHE A 11 5.96 -1.92 -3.95
CA PHE A 11 6.58 -3.21 -4.26
C PHE A 11 7.26 -3.24 -5.63
N SER A 12 6.73 -2.53 -6.63
CA SER A 12 7.32 -2.42 -7.97
C SER A 12 8.72 -1.81 -7.94
N ALA A 13 8.89 -0.72 -7.19
CA ALA A 13 10.17 -0.06 -6.94
C ALA A 13 10.99 -0.73 -5.81
N ARG A 14 10.38 -1.70 -5.10
CA ARG A 14 10.89 -2.29 -3.86
C ARG A 14 11.25 -1.22 -2.83
N VAL A 15 10.34 -0.27 -2.62
CA VAL A 15 10.49 0.80 -1.63
C VAL A 15 9.35 0.74 -0.62
N LEU A 16 9.68 0.88 0.66
CA LEU A 16 8.73 1.12 1.75
C LEU A 16 8.95 2.55 2.24
N GLU A 17 7.89 3.35 2.28
CA GLU A 17 7.92 4.66 2.94
C GLU A 17 7.22 4.57 4.30
N ILE A 18 7.85 5.13 5.34
CA ILE A 18 7.31 5.23 6.70
C ILE A 18 7.15 6.71 7.02
N PHE A 19 5.91 7.13 7.27
CA PHE A 19 5.55 8.50 7.60
C PHE A 19 5.02 8.61 9.02
N PHE A 20 5.33 9.74 9.65
CA PHE A 20 4.84 10.13 10.97
C PHE A 20 4.01 11.43 10.84
N PRO A 21 2.75 11.35 10.37
CA PRO A 21 1.95 12.53 10.01
C PRO A 21 1.70 13.49 11.18
N GLU A 22 1.70 12.98 12.42
CA GLU A 22 1.52 13.78 13.64
C GLU A 22 2.84 13.94 14.42
N GLY A 23 3.97 13.65 13.78
CA GLY A 23 5.26 13.47 14.44
C GLY A 23 5.36 12.12 15.16
N TYR A 24 6.59 11.76 15.54
CA TYR A 24 6.85 10.54 16.32
C TYR A 24 7.95 10.79 17.34
N HIS A 25 7.57 10.73 18.62
CA HIS A 25 8.48 10.95 19.73
C HIS A 25 8.81 9.62 20.41
N VAL A 26 10.08 9.26 20.56
CA VAL A 26 10.52 8.03 21.21
C VAL A 26 10.98 8.38 22.63
N HIS A 27 10.14 8.06 23.61
CA HIS A 27 10.39 8.39 25.03
C HIS A 27 10.58 7.15 25.91
N SER A 28 10.27 5.96 25.40
CA SER A 28 10.45 4.68 26.10
C SER A 28 10.87 3.55 25.15
N ASN A 29 11.34 2.43 25.72
CA ASN A 29 11.56 1.19 24.97
C ASN A 29 10.25 0.60 24.40
N GLU A 30 9.11 0.91 25.01
CA GLU A 30 7.80 0.48 24.53
C GLU A 30 7.45 1.16 23.20
N ASP A 31 7.80 2.45 23.02
CA ASP A 31 7.62 3.15 21.75
C ASP A 31 8.41 2.49 20.60
N ILE A 32 9.63 2.02 20.90
CA ILE A 32 10.48 1.29 19.94
C ILE A 32 9.88 -0.07 19.61
N LEU A 33 9.42 -0.79 20.63
CA LEU A 33 8.78 -2.09 20.46
C LEU A 33 7.48 -1.97 19.64
N ASN A 34 6.68 -0.94 19.91
CA ASN A 34 5.47 -0.64 19.16
C ASN A 34 5.77 -0.36 17.68
N LEU A 35 6.75 0.50 17.39
CA LEU A 35 7.21 0.75 16.02
C LEU A 35 7.67 -0.54 15.34
N LYS A 36 8.48 -1.36 16.04
CA LYS A 36 8.96 -2.63 15.52
C LYS A 36 7.81 -3.58 15.18
N ASN A 37 6.82 -3.71 16.07
CA ASN A 37 5.68 -4.60 15.86
C ASN A 37 4.81 -4.15 14.69
N LEU A 38 4.52 -2.85 14.59
CA LEU A 38 3.78 -2.28 13.45
C LEU A 38 4.52 -2.47 12.14
N TRP A 39 5.84 -2.29 12.14
CA TRP A 39 6.66 -2.51 10.95
C TRP A 39 6.70 -3.99 10.56
N ILE A 40 6.89 -4.92 11.50
CA ILE A 40 6.82 -6.37 11.22
C ILE A 40 5.44 -6.75 10.66
N ALA A 41 4.37 -6.22 11.24
CA ALA A 41 3.00 -6.49 10.76
C ALA A 41 2.80 -6.03 9.32
N ASN A 42 3.37 -4.88 8.94
CA ASN A 42 3.35 -4.38 7.57
C ASN A 42 4.18 -5.23 6.60
N LEU A 43 5.28 -5.82 7.06
CA LEU A 43 6.19 -6.62 6.23
C LEU A 43 5.73 -8.06 5.96
N LYS A 44 4.61 -8.52 6.53
CA LYS A 44 4.16 -9.93 6.44
C LYS A 44 4.08 -10.48 5.00
N SER A 45 3.90 -9.62 3.99
CA SER A 45 3.77 -9.98 2.58
C SER A 45 4.95 -9.57 1.69
N TRP A 46 6.07 -9.11 2.27
CA TRP A 46 7.26 -8.75 1.51
C TRP A 46 8.12 -9.98 1.19
N HIS A 47 8.36 -10.22 -0.10
CA HIS A 47 9.16 -11.36 -0.59
C HIS A 47 10.47 -10.96 -1.29
N SER A 48 10.92 -9.71 -1.15
CA SER A 48 12.14 -9.21 -1.80
C SER A 48 12.84 -8.14 -0.97
N PRO A 49 14.19 -8.03 -1.07
CA PRO A 49 14.92 -6.94 -0.43
C PRO A 49 14.42 -5.57 -0.85
N TYR A 50 14.21 -4.68 0.11
CA TYR A 50 13.60 -3.37 -0.13
C TYR A 50 14.43 -2.20 0.38
N THR A 51 14.14 -1.00 -0.12
CA THR A 51 14.68 0.26 0.40
C THR A 51 13.66 0.89 1.32
N CYS A 52 14.01 1.17 2.56
CA CYS A 52 13.15 1.90 3.49
C CYS A 52 13.47 3.40 3.41
N LEU A 53 12.44 4.23 3.25
CA LEU A 53 12.51 5.67 3.33
C LEU A 53 11.70 6.12 4.55
N ILE A 54 12.35 6.76 5.52
CA ILE A 54 11.74 7.14 6.81
C ILE A 54 11.66 8.67 6.89
N ASP A 55 10.47 9.18 7.20
CA ASP A 55 10.24 10.59 7.49
C ASP A 55 10.81 10.96 8.88
N PHE A 56 11.70 11.94 8.94
CA PHE A 56 12.26 12.45 10.19
C PHE A 56 11.94 13.93 10.43
N ARG A 57 10.97 14.53 9.73
CA ARG A 57 10.68 15.98 9.83
C ARG A 57 10.22 16.41 11.23
N ASP A 58 9.40 15.60 11.88
CA ASP A 58 8.98 15.78 13.29
C ASP A 58 9.21 14.49 14.08
N PHE A 59 10.41 13.93 13.97
CA PHE A 59 10.84 12.77 14.75
C PHE A 59 11.79 13.20 15.87
N ASP A 60 11.46 12.81 17.09
CA ASP A 60 12.28 13.07 18.28
C ASP A 60 12.62 11.75 18.98
N ILE A 61 13.85 11.63 19.49
CA ILE A 61 14.29 10.45 20.22
C ILE A 61 15.23 10.86 21.35
N LYS A 62 14.95 10.36 22.55
CA LYS A 62 15.84 10.59 23.69
C LYS A 62 17.22 9.96 23.42
N PRO A 63 18.33 10.63 23.76
CA PRO A 63 19.69 10.13 23.48
C PRO A 63 19.95 8.71 23.99
N GLU A 64 19.43 8.35 25.16
CA GLU A 64 19.58 7.03 25.77
C GLU A 64 18.86 5.90 25.00
N LEU A 65 17.89 6.25 24.14
CA LEU A 65 17.11 5.31 23.34
C LEU A 65 17.66 5.12 21.92
N ILE A 66 18.58 5.99 21.47
CA ILE A 66 19.23 5.89 20.15
C ILE A 66 19.82 4.50 19.92
N PRO A 67 20.59 3.89 20.85
CA PRO A 67 21.15 2.56 20.63
C PRO A 67 20.08 1.48 20.41
N ALA A 68 18.95 1.55 21.14
CA ALA A 68 17.86 0.60 21.00
C ALA A 68 17.12 0.78 19.66
N PHE A 69 16.96 2.02 19.21
CA PHE A 69 16.40 2.32 17.89
C PHE A 69 17.34 1.85 16.77
N GLU A 70 18.65 2.12 16.87
CA GLU A 70 19.66 1.63 15.91
C GLU A 70 19.70 0.10 15.85
N ASN A 71 19.55 -0.59 16.99
CA ASN A 71 19.42 -2.05 17.02
C ASN A 71 18.17 -2.54 16.27
N THR A 72 17.07 -1.80 16.37
CA THR A 72 15.84 -2.09 15.61
C THR A 72 16.07 -1.90 14.11
N LEU A 73 16.72 -0.81 13.70
CA LEU A 73 17.10 -0.58 12.30
C LEU A 73 18.03 -1.67 11.76
N LYS A 74 19.02 -2.10 12.57
CA LYS A 74 19.95 -3.18 12.24
C LYS A 74 19.22 -4.52 12.10
N PHE A 75 18.26 -4.81 12.97
CA PHE A 75 17.39 -5.98 12.85
C PHE A 75 16.70 -6.01 11.48
N PHE A 76 16.03 -4.92 11.06
CA PHE A 76 15.36 -4.88 9.76
C PHE A 76 16.32 -4.92 8.57
N LYS A 77 17.50 -4.28 8.69
CA LYS A 77 18.59 -4.37 7.70
C LYS A 77 19.03 -5.82 7.47
N ASN A 78 19.13 -6.61 8.53
CA ASN A 78 19.49 -8.02 8.44
C ASN A 78 18.33 -8.93 8.04
N PHE A 79 17.08 -8.51 8.29
CA PHE A 79 15.90 -9.32 8.02
C PHE A 79 15.62 -9.39 6.52
N PHE A 80 15.38 -8.27 5.82
CA PHE A 80 15.03 -8.27 4.38
C PHE A 80 15.19 -6.89 3.72
N MET A 81 16.15 -6.06 4.16
CA MET A 81 16.25 -4.67 3.66
C MET A 81 17.61 -4.37 3.05
N ARG A 82 17.58 -3.82 1.83
CA ARG A 82 18.74 -3.39 1.06
C ARG A 82 19.37 -2.11 1.61
N LYS A 83 18.55 -1.11 1.94
CA LYS A 83 18.99 0.24 2.30
C LYS A 83 17.97 0.93 3.21
N ILE A 84 18.44 1.75 4.16
CA ILE A 84 17.62 2.66 4.98
C ILE A 84 18.06 4.08 4.63
N ILE A 85 17.11 4.93 4.28
CA ILE A 85 17.31 6.37 4.07
C ILE A 85 16.34 7.09 5.00
N GLY A 86 16.84 8.02 5.81
CA GLY A 86 16.02 9.01 6.49
C GLY A 86 16.01 10.32 5.72
N PHE A 87 14.89 11.04 5.72
CA PHE A 87 14.84 12.39 5.17
C PHE A 87 14.32 13.39 6.20
N TYR A 88 14.82 14.62 6.12
CA TYR A 88 14.50 15.70 7.04
C TYR A 88 14.44 17.03 6.28
N GLU A 89 13.79 18.04 6.84
CA GLU A 89 13.63 19.36 6.20
C GLU A 89 14.22 20.51 7.03
N ASP A 90 14.61 20.26 8.28
CA ASP A 90 15.24 21.24 9.17
C ASP A 90 16.55 20.68 9.72
N GLU A 91 17.67 21.32 9.38
CA GLU A 91 19.01 20.93 9.85
C GLU A 91 19.14 20.97 11.37
N LEU A 92 18.39 21.84 12.06
CA LEU A 92 18.39 21.93 13.52
C LEU A 92 17.69 20.74 14.18
N LYS A 93 16.75 20.09 13.46
CA LYS A 93 15.99 18.93 13.93
C LYS A 93 16.56 17.60 13.42
N LYS A 94 17.72 17.60 12.77
CA LYS A 94 18.32 16.39 12.21
C LYS A 94 18.54 15.34 13.32
N PRO A 95 17.89 14.16 13.26
CA PRO A 95 18.08 13.14 14.28
C PRO A 95 19.49 12.55 14.25
N HIS A 96 20.05 12.29 15.42
CA HIS A 96 21.39 11.71 15.60
C HIS A 96 21.38 10.17 15.51
N VAL A 97 20.94 9.64 14.37
CA VAL A 97 20.87 8.19 14.10
C VAL A 97 21.87 7.77 13.02
N LYS A 98 22.51 6.61 13.17
CA LYS A 98 23.51 6.09 12.22
C LYS A 98 22.90 5.42 10.99
N ILE A 99 22.17 6.21 10.20
CA ILE A 99 21.69 5.85 8.87
C ILE A 99 22.01 6.95 7.88
N GLU A 100 21.80 6.67 6.59
CA GLU A 100 21.92 7.70 5.57
C GLU A 100 20.78 8.71 5.73
N MET A 101 21.14 9.98 5.90
CA MET A 101 20.20 11.08 6.10
C MET A 101 20.30 12.06 4.93
N ILE A 102 19.18 12.35 4.27
CA ILE A 102 19.13 13.23 3.10
C ILE A 102 18.26 14.45 3.41
N PHE A 103 18.78 15.65 3.10
CA PHE A 103 18.02 16.88 3.22
C PHE A 103 16.99 17.01 2.08
N GLY A 104 15.72 17.11 2.46
CA GLY A 104 14.57 17.23 1.55
C GLY A 104 14.05 15.90 1.00
N TYR A 105 12.72 15.74 1.04
CA TYR A 105 12.02 14.54 0.56
C TYR A 105 12.32 14.25 -0.92
N GLU A 106 12.33 15.26 -1.79
CA GLU A 106 12.60 15.07 -3.23
C GLU A 106 13.99 14.49 -3.52
N ASN A 107 15.00 14.93 -2.77
CA ASN A 107 16.36 14.41 -2.92
C ASN A 107 16.46 12.97 -2.37
N ALA A 108 15.73 12.67 -1.31
CA ALA A 108 15.67 11.33 -0.76
C ALA A 108 14.95 10.36 -1.72
N ILE A 109 13.86 10.78 -2.37
CA ILE A 109 13.20 10.00 -3.42
C ILE A 109 14.12 9.72 -4.59
N LYS A 110 14.95 10.70 -5.02
CA LYS A 110 15.93 10.51 -6.11
C LYS A 110 16.94 9.39 -5.83
N GLN A 111 17.23 9.13 -4.56
CA GLN A 111 18.07 8.03 -4.10
C GLN A 111 17.35 6.67 -4.11
N THR A 112 16.06 6.66 -4.42
CA THR A 112 15.23 5.46 -4.54
C THR A 112 14.83 5.19 -6.00
N GLY A 113 14.25 4.01 -6.26
CA GLY A 113 13.65 3.71 -7.57
C GLY A 113 12.39 4.53 -7.89
N LEU A 114 11.85 5.29 -6.93
CA LEU A 114 10.62 6.07 -7.07
C LEU A 114 10.80 7.36 -7.88
N ALA A 115 12.03 7.84 -8.12
CA ALA A 115 12.27 9.09 -8.87
C ALA A 115 11.65 9.10 -10.28
N ARG A 116 11.42 7.91 -10.87
CA ARG A 116 10.80 7.75 -12.20
C ARG A 116 9.27 7.71 -12.15
N GLY A 117 8.66 7.56 -10.98
CA GLY A 117 7.22 7.61 -10.78
C GLY A 117 6.92 8.57 -9.64
N ARG A 118 6.60 9.83 -9.96
CA ARG A 118 6.23 10.94 -9.04
C ARG A 118 6.11 10.47 -7.58
N GLY A 119 7.15 10.70 -6.78
CA GLY A 119 7.09 10.47 -5.35
C GLY A 119 5.90 11.23 -4.75
N ILE A 120 5.24 10.63 -3.77
CA ILE A 120 3.93 11.08 -3.28
C ILE A 120 4.15 12.38 -2.49
N GLN A 121 3.93 13.53 -3.12
CA GLN A 121 3.51 14.70 -2.35
C GLN A 121 2.11 14.37 -1.81
N LYS A 122 2.04 13.93 -0.55
CA LYS A 122 0.78 13.79 0.18
C LYS A 122 0.19 15.18 0.37
N VAL A 123 -0.54 15.67 -0.63
CA VAL A 123 -1.45 16.79 -0.44
C VAL A 123 -2.67 16.23 0.28
N LYS A 124 -3.12 16.90 1.34
CA LYS A 124 -4.37 16.54 2.03
C LYS A 124 -5.51 16.53 0.98
N GLY A 125 -6.18 15.39 0.79
CA GLY A 125 -7.12 15.16 -0.32
C GLY A 125 -6.56 14.42 -1.54
N ASP A 126 -5.34 13.87 -1.46
CA ASP A 126 -4.79 12.98 -2.49
C ASP A 126 -5.54 11.63 -2.52
N LEU A 127 -6.26 11.39 -3.61
CA LEU A 127 -6.99 10.16 -3.93
C LEU A 127 -6.19 8.89 -3.61
N ARG A 128 -4.89 8.88 -3.91
CA ARG A 128 -4.06 7.70 -3.69
C ARG A 128 -4.01 7.33 -2.21
N SER A 129 -3.90 8.31 -1.33
CA SER A 129 -3.82 8.13 0.12
C SER A 129 -5.16 7.69 0.72
N SER A 130 -6.28 8.08 0.11
CA SER A 130 -7.63 7.70 0.53
C SER A 130 -7.94 6.22 0.25
N ILE A 131 -7.33 5.61 -0.78
CA ILE A 131 -7.50 4.20 -1.11
C ILE A 131 -6.72 3.32 -0.11
N GLN A 132 -7.40 2.40 0.55
CA GLN A 132 -6.83 1.40 1.45
C GLN A 132 -7.04 0.00 0.86
N ILE A 133 -6.04 -0.86 0.94
CA ILE A 133 -6.11 -2.20 0.34
C ILE A 133 -5.64 -3.23 1.35
N ASP A 134 -6.58 -4.06 1.78
CA ASP A 134 -6.37 -5.18 2.69
C ASP A 134 -6.31 -6.48 1.88
N ASN A 135 -5.35 -7.35 2.21
CA ASN A 135 -5.16 -8.62 1.50
C ASN A 135 -5.50 -9.77 2.45
N ASP A 136 -6.54 -10.52 2.13
CA ASP A 136 -6.87 -11.79 2.77
C ASP A 136 -6.36 -12.94 1.90
N PHE A 137 -5.11 -13.33 2.15
CA PHE A 137 -4.47 -14.42 1.42
C PHE A 137 -5.12 -15.78 1.65
N ASN A 138 -5.82 -15.99 2.78
CA ASN A 138 -6.49 -17.25 3.07
C ASN A 138 -7.78 -17.39 2.26
N ALA A 139 -8.54 -16.30 2.16
CA ALA A 139 -9.75 -16.25 1.35
C ALA A 139 -9.46 -16.02 -0.15
N HIS A 140 -8.22 -15.72 -0.51
CA HIS A 140 -7.83 -15.26 -1.83
C HIS A 140 -8.61 -14.01 -2.30
N VAL A 141 -8.82 -13.07 -1.37
CA VAL A 141 -9.57 -11.83 -1.60
C VAL A 141 -8.72 -10.61 -1.28
N MET A 142 -8.76 -9.61 -2.16
CA MET A 142 -8.27 -8.26 -1.92
C MET A 142 -9.47 -7.34 -1.65
N GLU A 143 -9.50 -6.69 -0.50
CA GLU A 143 -10.56 -5.75 -0.14
C GLU A 143 -10.05 -4.31 -0.26
N ILE A 144 -10.79 -3.48 -0.99
CA ILE A 144 -10.47 -2.08 -1.22
C ILE A 144 -11.47 -1.22 -0.45
N THR A 145 -10.95 -0.43 0.48
CA THR A 145 -11.69 0.49 1.33
C THR A 145 -11.22 1.92 1.11
N PHE A 146 -12.00 2.90 1.57
CA PHE A 146 -11.70 4.31 1.37
C PHE A 146 -11.83 5.06 2.69
N ALA A 147 -10.74 5.72 3.10
CA ALA A 147 -10.66 6.47 4.37
C ALA A 147 -11.60 7.68 4.41
N GLU A 148 -11.88 8.25 3.25
CA GLU A 148 -12.81 9.36 3.03
C GLU A 148 -13.61 9.10 1.75
N HIS A 149 -14.62 9.95 1.49
CA HIS A 149 -15.39 9.81 0.26
C HIS A 149 -14.51 10.12 -0.96
N VAL A 150 -14.47 9.18 -1.89
CA VAL A 150 -13.75 9.24 -3.14
C VAL A 150 -14.74 9.19 -4.29
N ASP A 151 -14.56 10.11 -5.24
CA ASP A 151 -15.28 10.09 -6.51
C ASP A 151 -14.29 9.85 -7.66
N PHE A 152 -14.45 8.72 -8.36
CA PHE A 152 -13.71 8.46 -9.59
C PHE A 152 -14.39 9.20 -10.73
N SER A 153 -13.99 10.46 -10.88
CA SER A 153 -14.60 11.41 -11.81
C SER A 153 -14.00 11.35 -13.21
N ASN A 154 -12.71 10.98 -13.32
CA ASN A 154 -11.98 11.04 -14.58
C ASN A 154 -11.00 9.86 -14.77
N ASN A 155 -10.43 9.75 -15.98
CA ASN A 155 -9.50 8.67 -16.32
C ASN A 155 -8.18 8.69 -15.52
N ALA A 156 -7.73 9.86 -15.05
CA ALA A 156 -6.52 9.96 -14.23
C ALA A 156 -6.73 9.34 -12.85
N ASP A 157 -7.92 9.50 -12.27
CA ASP A 157 -8.31 8.86 -11.01
C ASP A 157 -8.24 7.33 -11.12
N ILE A 158 -8.72 6.78 -12.24
CA ILE A 158 -8.63 5.34 -12.55
C ILE A 158 -7.17 4.89 -12.73
N GLN A 159 -6.30 5.72 -13.32
CA GLN A 159 -4.87 5.40 -13.39
C GLN A 159 -4.20 5.40 -12.02
N ILE A 160 -4.61 6.26 -11.09
CA ILE A 160 -4.12 6.26 -9.71
C ILE A 160 -4.50 4.94 -9.02
N LEU A 161 -5.76 4.52 -9.15
CA LEU A 161 -6.23 3.22 -8.66
C LEU A 161 -5.44 2.05 -9.29
N LYS A 162 -5.29 2.04 -10.62
CA LYS A 162 -4.50 1.03 -11.33
C LYS A 162 -3.06 0.96 -10.83
N SER A 163 -2.39 2.11 -10.65
CA SER A 163 -1.03 2.17 -10.13
C SER A 163 -0.94 1.59 -8.72
N LYS A 164 -1.91 1.90 -7.86
CA LYS A 164 -1.94 1.36 -6.50
C LYS A 164 -2.19 -0.15 -6.49
N LEU A 165 -3.10 -0.64 -7.34
CA LEU A 165 -3.33 -2.07 -7.51
C LEU A 165 -2.09 -2.79 -8.06
N GLN A 166 -1.44 -2.24 -9.09
CA GLN A 166 -0.21 -2.78 -9.68
C GLN A 166 0.91 -3.00 -8.65
N ASN A 167 1.04 -2.09 -7.68
CA ASN A 167 2.00 -2.29 -6.60
C ASN A 167 1.68 -3.57 -5.81
N ILE A 168 0.41 -3.85 -5.54
CA ILE A 168 -0.02 -4.98 -4.71
C ILE A 168 -0.03 -6.31 -5.47
N LEU A 169 -0.18 -6.28 -6.80
CA LEU A 169 -0.16 -7.49 -7.65
C LEU A 169 1.12 -8.33 -7.54
N MET A 170 2.23 -7.74 -7.09
CA MET A 170 3.47 -8.47 -6.90
C MET A 170 3.44 -9.43 -5.70
N MET A 171 2.44 -9.31 -4.81
CA MET A 171 2.25 -10.22 -3.67
C MET A 171 1.38 -11.44 -4.00
N TRP A 172 0.58 -11.35 -5.07
CA TRP A 172 -0.36 -12.40 -5.44
C TRP A 172 0.28 -13.36 -6.45
N HIS A 173 0.47 -14.60 -6.01
CA HIS A 173 0.97 -15.69 -6.85
C HIS A 173 -0.11 -16.70 -7.23
N THR A 174 -1.34 -16.51 -6.74
CA THR A 174 -2.49 -17.39 -6.94
C THR A 174 -3.69 -16.58 -7.43
N PRO A 175 -4.69 -17.22 -8.06
CA PRO A 175 -5.92 -16.53 -8.42
C PRO A 175 -6.59 -15.85 -7.23
N TYR A 176 -7.08 -14.63 -7.42
CA TYR A 176 -7.71 -13.83 -6.36
C TYR A 176 -8.93 -13.07 -6.89
N SER A 177 -9.76 -12.56 -5.99
CA SER A 177 -10.86 -11.65 -6.33
C SER A 177 -10.70 -10.32 -5.62
N ILE A 178 -11.29 -9.25 -6.17
CA ILE A 178 -11.27 -7.91 -5.59
C ILE A 178 -12.67 -7.54 -5.12
N MET A 179 -12.77 -7.04 -3.89
CA MET A 179 -13.99 -6.49 -3.30
C MET A 179 -13.86 -4.99 -3.05
N PHE A 180 -14.70 -4.17 -3.67
CA PHE A 180 -14.78 -2.74 -3.41
C PHE A 180 -15.84 -2.42 -2.35
N ASN A 181 -15.44 -1.72 -1.30
CA ASN A 181 -16.38 -1.07 -0.38
C ASN A 181 -16.94 0.21 -1.03
N CYS A 182 -18.21 0.17 -1.44
CA CYS A 182 -18.85 1.28 -2.15
C CYS A 182 -19.50 2.30 -1.21
N VAL A 183 -19.36 2.18 0.12
CA VAL A 183 -19.91 3.15 1.09
C VAL A 183 -19.35 4.55 0.86
N ASN A 184 -18.04 4.63 0.60
CA ASN A 184 -17.29 5.87 0.45
C ASN A 184 -16.79 6.07 -0.99
N CYS A 185 -17.36 5.39 -1.99
CA CYS A 185 -16.82 5.41 -3.35
C CYS A 185 -17.93 5.51 -4.40
N THR A 186 -17.74 6.38 -5.40
CA THR A 186 -18.60 6.52 -6.58
C THR A 186 -17.76 6.51 -7.86
N PHE A 187 -18.41 6.15 -8.98
CA PHE A 187 -17.79 6.16 -10.31
C PHE A 187 -18.65 6.97 -11.26
N SER A 188 -18.02 7.91 -11.96
CA SER A 188 -18.68 8.60 -13.06
C SER A 188 -18.74 7.70 -14.30
N PRO A 189 -19.85 7.69 -15.07
CA PRO A 189 -20.03 6.79 -16.22
C PRO A 189 -18.90 6.82 -17.25
N GLU A 190 -18.29 8.01 -17.46
CA GLU A 190 -17.16 8.21 -18.37
C GLU A 190 -15.90 7.39 -18.01
N THR A 191 -15.71 7.09 -16.73
CA THR A 191 -14.58 6.32 -16.22
C THR A 191 -14.73 4.81 -16.44
N HIS A 192 -15.93 4.32 -16.75
CA HIS A 192 -16.20 2.88 -16.88
C HIS A 192 -15.36 2.24 -17.98
N SER A 193 -15.18 2.96 -19.10
CA SER A 193 -14.38 2.48 -20.22
C SER A 193 -12.91 2.29 -19.86
N GLU A 194 -12.37 3.16 -19.00
CA GLU A 194 -11.01 3.05 -18.49
C GLU A 194 -10.91 1.96 -17.42
N PHE A 195 -11.92 1.83 -16.55
CA PHE A 195 -11.99 0.77 -15.56
C PHE A 195 -11.99 -0.63 -16.21
N VAL A 196 -12.70 -0.82 -17.32
CA VAL A 196 -12.69 -2.09 -18.08
C VAL A 196 -11.27 -2.44 -18.57
N LYS A 197 -10.44 -1.45 -18.91
CA LYS A 197 -9.02 -1.71 -19.25
C LYS A 197 -8.23 -2.16 -18.03
N VAL A 198 -8.50 -1.56 -16.86
CA VAL A 198 -7.91 -1.99 -15.58
C VAL A 198 -8.33 -3.42 -15.24
N GLU A 199 -9.61 -3.75 -15.34
CA GLU A 199 -10.13 -5.10 -15.12
C GLU A 199 -9.45 -6.12 -16.04
N ARG A 200 -9.36 -5.82 -17.35
CA ARG A 200 -8.66 -6.70 -18.31
C ARG A 200 -7.21 -6.91 -17.94
N PHE A 201 -6.52 -5.83 -17.53
CA PHE A 201 -5.15 -5.92 -17.04
C PHE A 201 -5.07 -6.85 -15.83
N LEU A 202 -5.90 -6.65 -14.80
CA LEU A 202 -5.90 -7.46 -13.57
C LEU A 202 -6.25 -8.93 -13.83
N LYS A 203 -7.17 -9.22 -14.74
CA LYS A 203 -7.50 -10.59 -15.18
C LYS A 203 -6.28 -11.30 -15.80
N GLY A 204 -5.42 -10.57 -16.51
CA GLY A 204 -4.12 -11.08 -16.97
C GLY A 204 -3.14 -11.41 -15.85
N PHE A 205 -3.37 -10.89 -14.63
CA PHE A 205 -2.61 -11.17 -13.41
C PHE A 205 -3.42 -12.03 -12.42
N PHE A 206 -4.20 -13.00 -12.91
CA PHE A 206 -4.95 -13.97 -12.09
C PHE A 206 -6.15 -13.41 -11.30
N CYS A 207 -6.58 -12.16 -11.55
CA CYS A 207 -7.84 -11.69 -10.98
C CYS A 207 -9.03 -12.46 -11.58
N LYS A 208 -9.80 -13.16 -10.76
CA LYS A 208 -11.00 -13.90 -11.16
C LYS A 208 -12.20 -12.97 -11.34
N ALA A 209 -12.47 -12.15 -10.33
CA ALA A 209 -13.63 -11.27 -10.29
C ALA A 209 -13.32 -9.95 -9.58
N ILE A 210 -14.01 -8.89 -10.01
CA ILE A 210 -14.10 -7.63 -9.29
C ILE A 210 -15.57 -7.42 -8.95
N ILE A 211 -15.87 -7.25 -7.67
CA ILE A 211 -17.22 -7.02 -7.17
C ILE A 211 -17.21 -5.86 -6.18
N GLY A 212 -18.37 -5.26 -5.94
CA GLY A 212 -18.58 -4.24 -4.92
C GLY A 212 -19.63 -4.63 -3.90
N TYR A 213 -19.64 -3.95 -2.76
CA TYR A 213 -20.69 -4.10 -1.76
C TYR A 213 -21.11 -2.75 -1.17
N ALA A 214 -22.32 -2.74 -0.58
CA ALA A 214 -22.95 -1.55 0.00
C ALA A 214 -23.00 -0.36 -0.99
N PRO A 215 -23.56 -0.54 -2.20
CA PRO A 215 -23.64 0.52 -3.19
C PRO A 215 -24.48 1.68 -2.65
N LYS A 216 -23.95 2.90 -2.79
CA LYS A 216 -24.65 4.13 -2.41
C LYS A 216 -25.68 4.57 -3.47
N GLU A 217 -25.42 4.19 -4.72
CA GLU A 217 -26.26 4.46 -5.89
C GLU A 217 -26.88 3.18 -6.47
N ALA A 218 -27.61 3.31 -7.58
CA ALA A 218 -28.13 2.17 -8.30
C ALA A 218 -26.99 1.24 -8.74
N LYS A 219 -27.24 -0.08 -8.73
CA LYS A 219 -26.20 -1.08 -9.04
C LYS A 219 -25.53 -0.88 -10.41
N GLU A 220 -26.26 -0.29 -11.36
CA GLU A 220 -25.85 -0.04 -12.74
C GLU A 220 -24.81 1.08 -12.88
N THR A 221 -24.62 1.91 -11.85
CA THR A 221 -23.64 3.02 -11.88
C THR A 221 -22.23 2.59 -11.53
N TYR A 222 -22.01 1.34 -11.10
CA TYR A 222 -20.68 0.81 -10.85
C TYR A 222 -20.22 -0.05 -12.04
N PRO A 223 -18.92 -0.02 -12.41
CA PRO A 223 -18.40 -0.80 -13.53
C PRO A 223 -18.24 -2.30 -13.22
N PHE A 224 -18.85 -2.80 -12.15
CA PHE A 224 -18.77 -4.17 -11.66
C PHE A 224 -20.04 -4.57 -10.90
N ILE A 225 -20.22 -5.87 -10.68
CA ILE A 225 -21.38 -6.40 -9.95
C ILE A 225 -21.34 -5.94 -8.49
N THR A 226 -22.48 -5.46 -7.98
CA THR A 226 -22.61 -4.98 -6.60
C THR A 226 -23.63 -5.76 -5.76
N PHE A 227 -23.28 -5.96 -4.49
CA PHE A 227 -24.10 -6.63 -3.48
C PHE A 227 -24.52 -5.66 -2.37
N ARG A 228 -25.63 -5.95 -1.69
CA ARG A 228 -26.14 -5.06 -0.63
C ARG A 228 -25.26 -5.00 0.61
N SER A 229 -24.49 -6.05 0.88
CA SER A 229 -23.69 -6.18 2.10
C SER A 229 -22.37 -6.91 1.82
N ARG A 230 -21.39 -6.68 2.70
CA ARG A 230 -20.07 -7.34 2.63
C ARG A 230 -20.17 -8.87 2.69
N HIS A 231 -21.01 -9.41 3.58
CA HIS A 231 -21.16 -10.87 3.73
C HIS A 231 -21.76 -11.54 2.49
N LEU A 232 -22.71 -10.88 1.79
CA LEU A 232 -23.26 -11.41 0.53
C LEU A 232 -22.22 -11.38 -0.60
N ALA A 233 -21.42 -10.32 -0.67
CA ALA A 233 -20.30 -10.25 -1.60
C ALA A 233 -19.27 -11.35 -1.32
N ALA A 234 -18.87 -11.55 -0.06
CA ALA A 234 -17.94 -12.61 0.34
C ALA A 234 -18.49 -14.02 0.00
N ALA A 235 -19.75 -14.31 0.34
CA ALA A 235 -20.39 -15.57 0.01
C ALA A 235 -20.47 -15.84 -1.51
N SER A 236 -20.57 -14.79 -2.33
CA SER A 236 -20.53 -14.94 -3.79
C SER A 236 -19.15 -15.37 -4.31
N LEU A 237 -18.09 -15.13 -3.55
CA LEU A 237 -16.71 -15.50 -3.88
C LEU A 237 -16.32 -16.88 -3.33
N GLU A 238 -16.91 -17.33 -2.21
CA GLU A 238 -16.59 -18.61 -1.55
C GLU A 238 -16.78 -19.83 -2.46
N ASN A 239 -17.71 -19.78 -3.43
CA ASN A 239 -17.91 -20.87 -4.40
C ASN A 239 -16.89 -20.87 -5.57
N SER A 240 -15.92 -19.95 -5.58
CA SER A 240 -14.88 -19.82 -6.62
C SER A 240 -13.58 -20.56 -6.26
N GLY A 241 -13.54 -21.19 -5.08
CA GLY A 241 -12.34 -21.74 -4.43
C GLY A 241 -11.97 -23.18 -4.77
N ILE A 242 -12.67 -23.86 -5.68
CA ILE A 242 -12.39 -25.28 -6.02
C ILE A 242 -11.47 -25.44 -7.25
N ASP A 243 -11.21 -24.37 -8.01
CA ASP A 243 -10.23 -24.45 -9.10
C ASP A 243 -8.82 -24.40 -8.53
N SER A 244 -8.18 -25.58 -8.53
CA SER A 244 -6.90 -25.91 -7.93
C SER A 244 -5.80 -24.89 -8.20
N GLY A 245 -4.87 -24.77 -7.23
CA GLY A 245 -3.63 -23.99 -7.36
C GLY A 245 -2.68 -24.46 -8.47
N GLU A 246 -3.10 -25.34 -9.38
CA GLU A 246 -2.34 -25.76 -10.56
C GLU A 246 -2.25 -24.65 -11.62
N ILE A 247 -3.19 -23.70 -11.64
CA ILE A 247 -3.19 -22.55 -12.57
C ILE A 247 -2.16 -21.47 -12.13
N ALA A 248 -1.78 -21.49 -10.85
CA ALA A 248 -0.82 -20.57 -10.23
C ALA A 248 0.63 -20.98 -10.50
N ASN A 249 1.04 -21.09 -11.77
CA ASN A 249 2.41 -21.44 -12.09
C ASN A 249 3.19 -20.19 -12.51
N CYS A 250 4.20 -19.78 -11.74
CA CYS A 250 5.12 -18.69 -12.11
C CYS A 250 5.80 -18.90 -13.48
N SER A 251 5.72 -20.11 -14.06
CA SER A 251 6.17 -20.40 -15.42
C SER A 251 5.19 -20.00 -16.54
N THR A 252 3.91 -19.72 -16.27
CA THR A 252 2.99 -19.13 -17.27
C THR A 252 3.23 -17.62 -17.48
N ARG A 253 4.11 -17.00 -16.67
CA ARG A 253 4.57 -15.61 -16.86
C ARG A 253 5.57 -15.41 -18.00
N LYS A 254 5.76 -16.39 -18.89
CA LYS A 254 6.48 -16.24 -20.17
C LYS A 254 5.61 -16.94 -21.23
N ILE A 255 5.29 -16.39 -22.40
CA ILE A 255 6.14 -15.76 -23.41
C ILE A 255 5.22 -14.88 -24.29
N GLY A 256 5.54 -13.60 -24.53
CA GLY A 256 4.91 -12.80 -25.59
C GLY A 256 4.86 -11.30 -25.32
N THR A 257 5.74 -10.58 -26.03
CA THR A 257 5.86 -9.11 -26.24
C THR A 257 6.27 -8.25 -25.05
#